data_AF-A0AAW1L7C7-F1
#
_entry.id   AF-A0AAW1L7C7-F1
#
_cell.length_a   1.000
_cell.length_b   1.000
_cell.length_c   1.000
_cell.angle_alpha   90.00
_cell.angle_beta   90.00
_cell.angle_gamma   90.00
#
_symmetry.space_group_name_H-M   'P 1'
#
loop_
_entity.id
_entity.type
_entity.pdbx_description
1 polymer ?
#
loop_
_entity_poly.entity_id
_entity_poly.type
_entity_poly.pdbx_seq_one_letter_code
_entity_poly.pdbx_strand_id
1 'polypeptide(L)'
;MQVEEHVVLARGKQQKEIKITARAPETKAKLVEIDLKPSQSGAPKVLVNQQEQKYDQKQAAHAQDGYIQIYELPNQEVKVEIGDDYYVIYDGERAKITVVDDKFKSYTLNGKQPPSNRKCVPEEQRYVSVVSPRDLGQRSRKSKSQNSREKGSSGCTKHQTQYQEDGNQVCFSTHPLPTCKSSCRAKSTTSKSVPVHCIEKNNVAELWMKQIDKGANPDFSLKTVHKNIQYEVPQRCE
;
A
#
# COMPACT_ATOMS: atom_id res chain seq x y z
N MET A 1 6.85 -29.57 -5.94
CA MET A 1 5.72 -28.66 -5.63
C MET A 1 6.28 -27.59 -4.72
N GLN A 2 6.36 -26.33 -5.17
CA GLN A 2 6.84 -25.24 -4.32
C GLN A 2 5.70 -24.90 -3.36
N VAL A 3 5.93 -25.11 -2.07
CA VAL A 3 4.94 -24.81 -1.03
C VAL A 3 5.01 -23.32 -0.76
N GLU A 4 3.93 -22.62 -1.06
CA GLU A 4 3.78 -21.21 -0.77
C GLU A 4 2.50 -20.98 0.07
N GLU A 5 2.65 -20.33 1.22
CA GLU A 5 1.57 -20.11 2.17
C GLU A 5 1.77 -18.77 2.87
N HIS A 6 0.71 -17.94 2.88
CA HIS A 6 0.70 -16.62 3.50
C HIS A 6 -0.57 -16.42 4.30
N VAL A 7 -0.43 -16.01 5.57
CA VAL A 7 -1.57 -15.69 6.44
C VAL A 7 -1.27 -14.42 7.20
N VAL A 8 -2.24 -13.49 7.22
CA VAL A 8 -2.20 -12.30 8.07
C VAL A 8 -3.36 -12.35 9.05
N LEU A 9 -3.05 -12.40 10.34
CA LEU A 9 -4.00 -12.49 11.44
C LEU A 9 -3.96 -11.20 12.26
N ALA A 10 -5.14 -10.66 12.57
CA ALA A 10 -5.28 -9.55 13.50
C ALA A 10 -5.98 -10.03 14.78
N ARG A 11 -5.39 -9.74 15.95
CA ARG A 11 -5.99 -10.01 17.26
C ARG A 11 -6.37 -8.69 17.93
N GLY A 12 -7.57 -8.61 18.51
CA GLY A 12 -8.05 -7.41 19.20
C GLY A 12 -8.86 -7.73 20.45
N LYS A 13 -8.29 -7.44 21.63
CA LYS A 13 -9.05 -7.31 22.89
C LYS A 13 -8.66 -6.06 23.69
N GLN A 14 -7.38 -5.69 23.73
CA GLN A 14 -6.89 -4.47 24.42
C GLN A 14 -5.70 -3.81 23.69
N GLN A 15 -4.85 -4.61 23.04
CA GLN A 15 -3.84 -4.16 22.09
C GLN A 15 -4.11 -4.88 20.76
N LYS A 16 -4.08 -4.13 19.66
CA LYS A 16 -4.16 -4.72 18.34
C LYS A 16 -2.77 -5.29 18.03
N GLU A 17 -2.72 -6.54 17.61
CA GLU A 17 -1.47 -7.20 17.21
C GLU A 17 -1.69 -7.82 15.85
N ILE A 18 -0.68 -7.75 14.98
CA ILE A 18 -0.70 -8.41 13.67
C ILE A 18 0.32 -9.54 13.70
N LYS A 19 -0.11 -10.75 13.36
CA LYS A 19 0.78 -11.88 13.11
C LYS A 19 0.71 -12.20 11.62
N ILE A 20 1.86 -12.23 10.97
CA ILE A 20 2.03 -12.67 9.60
C ILE A 20 2.76 -14.01 9.66
N THR A 21 2.29 -15.00 8.93
CA THR A 21 3.03 -16.24 8.71
C THR A 21 3.28 -16.40 7.23
N ALA A 22 4.54 -16.57 6.85
CA ALA A 22 4.95 -16.75 5.46
C ALA A 22 5.78 -18.03 5.33
N ARG A 23 5.49 -18.81 4.30
CA ARG A 23 6.29 -19.96 3.86
C ARG A 23 6.47 -19.83 2.37
N ALA A 24 7.72 -19.77 1.92
CA ALA A 24 8.06 -19.61 0.51
C ALA A 24 9.40 -20.29 0.21
N PRO A 25 9.78 -20.46 -1.07
CA PRO A 25 11.11 -20.95 -1.45
C PRO A 25 12.25 -20.14 -0.80
N GLU A 26 12.09 -18.82 -0.69
CA GLU A 26 13.04 -17.88 -0.09
C GLU A 26 13.23 -18.16 1.41
N THR A 27 12.20 -18.65 2.09
CA THR A 27 12.29 -19.09 3.50
C THR A 27 12.80 -20.53 3.63
N LYS A 28 13.32 -21.12 2.54
CA LYS A 28 13.73 -22.54 2.46
C LYS A 28 12.56 -23.47 2.82
N ALA A 29 11.34 -23.07 2.42
CA ALA A 29 10.08 -23.71 2.74
C ALA A 29 9.80 -23.87 4.25
N LYS A 30 10.48 -23.10 5.12
CA LYS A 30 10.19 -23.05 6.55
C LYS A 30 9.12 -22.00 6.82
N LEU A 31 8.25 -22.29 7.78
CA LEU A 31 7.30 -21.30 8.27
C LEU A 31 8.07 -20.21 9.03
N VAL A 32 7.85 -18.96 8.64
CA VAL A 32 8.40 -17.79 9.31
C VAL A 32 7.25 -17.02 9.93
N GLU A 33 7.37 -16.71 11.22
CA GLU A 33 6.40 -15.89 11.93
C GLU A 33 6.93 -14.45 12.06
N ILE A 34 6.12 -13.48 11.68
CA ILE A 34 6.39 -12.05 11.90
C ILE A 34 5.29 -11.49 12.80
N ASP A 35 5.65 -11.07 14.01
CA ASP A 35 4.74 -10.45 14.97
C ASP A 35 4.98 -8.94 15.00
N LEU A 36 3.94 -8.16 14.72
CA LEU A 36 3.91 -6.70 14.84
C LEU A 36 3.12 -6.34 16.09
N LYS A 37 3.81 -5.73 17.06
CA LYS A 37 3.26 -5.38 18.37
C LYS A 37 3.31 -3.88 18.60
N PRO A 38 2.28 -3.28 19.21
CA PRO A 38 2.30 -1.86 19.53
C PRO A 38 3.45 -1.55 20.49
N SER A 39 4.04 -0.37 20.34
CA SER A 39 5.05 0.16 21.25
C SER A 39 4.44 1.32 22.04
N GLN A 40 4.84 1.49 23.31
CA GLN A 40 4.45 2.66 24.10
C GLN A 40 5.27 3.92 23.73
N SER A 41 6.39 3.74 23.03
CA SER A 41 7.26 4.83 22.59
C SER A 41 7.85 4.49 21.22
N GLY A 42 7.61 5.34 20.22
CA GLY A 42 8.12 5.18 18.86
C GLY A 42 7.34 4.16 18.03
N ALA A 43 7.93 3.73 16.92
CA ALA A 43 7.30 2.78 16.01
C ALA A 43 6.95 1.43 16.68
N PRO A 44 5.92 0.71 16.19
CA PRO A 44 5.59 -0.64 16.66
C PRO A 44 6.82 -1.55 16.60
N LYS A 45 6.91 -2.54 17.49
CA LYS A 45 7.99 -3.55 17.47
C LYS A 45 7.69 -4.64 16.45
N VAL A 46 8.73 -5.12 15.77
CA VAL A 46 8.63 -6.28 14.87
C VAL A 46 9.53 -7.40 15.37
N LEU A 47 8.95 -8.59 15.52
CA LEU A 47 9.68 -9.81 15.84
C LEU A 47 9.59 -10.76 14.65
N VAL A 48 10.73 -11.26 14.18
CA VAL A 48 10.80 -12.33 13.18
C VAL A 48 11.27 -13.59 13.89
N ASN A 49 10.47 -14.65 13.88
CA ASN A 49 10.70 -15.88 14.64
C ASN A 49 11.06 -15.61 16.10
N GLN A 50 10.27 -14.76 16.76
CA GLN A 50 10.47 -14.32 18.15
C GLN A 50 11.72 -13.46 18.42
N GLN A 51 12.54 -13.16 17.41
CA GLN A 51 13.68 -12.26 17.54
C GLN A 51 13.28 -10.83 17.16
N GLU A 52 13.40 -9.90 18.11
CA GLU A 52 13.13 -8.48 17.87
C GLU A 52 14.12 -7.90 16.84
N GLN A 53 13.58 -7.27 15.82
CA GLN A 53 14.35 -6.66 14.73
C GLN A 53 14.64 -5.20 15.06
N LYS A 54 15.86 -4.75 14.76
CA LYS A 54 16.26 -3.34 14.91
C LYS A 54 16.23 -2.67 13.55
N TYR A 55 15.45 -1.59 13.44
CA TYR A 55 15.31 -0.77 12.24
C TYR A 55 15.04 0.66 12.68
N ASP A 56 15.32 1.59 11.79
CA ASP A 56 14.96 3.00 11.92
C ASP A 56 14.66 3.58 10.52
N GLN A 57 14.46 4.90 10.45
CA GLN A 57 14.12 5.57 9.18
C GLN A 57 15.29 5.57 8.17
N LYS A 58 16.52 5.35 8.62
CA LYS A 58 17.74 5.34 7.81
C LYS A 58 18.16 3.92 7.47
N GLN A 59 17.97 2.96 8.36
CA GLN A 59 18.42 1.58 8.21
C GLN A 59 17.25 0.60 8.34
N ALA A 60 17.03 -0.17 7.26
CA ALA A 60 16.08 -1.26 7.26
C ALA A 60 16.65 -2.49 7.97
N ALA A 61 15.79 -3.26 8.64
CA ALA A 61 16.13 -4.62 9.05
C ALA A 61 15.82 -5.58 7.90
N HIS A 62 16.72 -6.54 7.69
CA HIS A 62 16.56 -7.61 6.70
C HIS A 62 16.57 -8.95 7.42
N ALA A 63 15.59 -9.80 7.11
CA ALA A 63 15.53 -11.18 7.60
C ALA A 63 15.25 -12.14 6.45
N GLN A 64 15.61 -13.42 6.66
CA GLN A 64 15.41 -14.51 5.69
C GLN A 64 16.00 -14.18 4.32
N ASP A 65 17.31 -13.90 4.28
CA ASP A 65 18.04 -13.61 3.04
C ASP A 65 17.43 -12.43 2.22
N GLY A 66 16.82 -11.46 2.90
CA GLY A 66 16.23 -10.25 2.30
C GLY A 66 14.76 -10.40 1.90
N TYR A 67 14.17 -11.58 2.11
CA TYR A 67 12.74 -11.82 1.86
C TYR A 67 11.84 -10.99 2.76
N ILE A 68 12.28 -10.67 3.98
CA ILE A 68 11.53 -9.81 4.89
C ILE A 68 12.32 -8.53 5.08
N GLN A 69 11.70 -7.40 4.75
CA GLN A 69 12.31 -6.07 4.89
C GLN A 69 11.43 -5.20 5.77
N ILE A 70 12.04 -4.57 6.78
CA ILE A 70 11.33 -3.83 7.83
C ILE A 70 11.89 -2.42 7.91
N TYR A 71 11.01 -1.43 7.83
CA TYR A 71 11.35 -0.01 7.81
C TYR A 71 10.54 0.75 8.85
N GLU A 72 11.18 1.66 9.58
CA GLU A 72 10.46 2.70 10.31
C GLU A 72 10.08 3.82 9.35
N LEU A 73 8.82 4.24 9.39
CA LEU A 73 8.33 5.38 8.63
C LEU A 73 8.30 6.65 9.52
N PRO A 74 8.42 7.86 8.92
CA PRO A 74 8.48 9.13 9.64
C PRO A 74 7.39 9.44 10.67
N ASN A 75 6.25 8.74 10.61
CA ASN A 75 5.11 8.93 11.51
C ASN A 75 5.01 7.84 12.58
N GLN A 76 6.12 7.24 13.01
CA GLN A 76 6.14 6.15 13.98
C GLN A 76 5.28 4.95 13.52
N GLU A 77 5.28 4.70 12.22
CA GLU A 77 4.67 3.51 11.64
C GLU A 77 5.80 2.56 11.24
N VAL A 78 5.49 1.27 11.15
CA VAL A 78 6.40 0.28 10.58
C VAL A 78 5.83 -0.24 9.26
N LYS A 79 6.68 -0.32 8.24
CA LYS A 79 6.39 -1.01 6.99
C LYS A 79 7.15 -2.33 6.98
N VAL A 80 6.43 -3.43 6.79
CA VAL A 80 6.98 -4.78 6.62
C VAL A 80 6.66 -5.25 5.21
N GLU A 81 7.68 -5.47 4.39
CA GLU A 81 7.57 -6.08 3.07
C GLU A 81 7.88 -7.57 3.17
N ILE A 82 7.05 -8.39 2.51
CA ILE A 82 7.23 -9.84 2.39
C ILE A 82 7.47 -10.12 0.91
N GLY A 83 8.72 -10.38 0.55
CA GLY A 83 9.18 -10.49 -0.83
C GLY A 83 8.79 -9.28 -1.68
N ASP A 84 8.42 -9.54 -2.93
CA ASP A 84 7.74 -8.60 -3.81
C ASP A 84 6.22 -8.87 -3.85
N ASP A 85 5.67 -9.49 -2.79
CA ASP A 85 4.32 -10.07 -2.77
C ASP A 85 3.28 -9.07 -2.28
N TYR A 86 3.53 -8.55 -1.08
CA TYR A 86 2.71 -7.57 -0.40
C TYR A 86 3.53 -6.89 0.70
N TYR A 87 2.99 -5.78 1.20
CA TYR A 87 3.52 -5.13 2.38
C TYR A 87 2.40 -4.73 3.35
N VAL A 88 2.77 -4.64 4.62
CA VAL A 88 1.90 -4.19 5.70
C VAL A 88 2.48 -2.93 6.31
N ILE A 89 1.67 -1.87 6.38
CA ILE A 89 1.97 -0.67 7.17
C ILE A 89 1.16 -0.75 8.46
N TYR A 90 1.81 -0.61 9.60
CA TYR A 90 1.22 -0.73 10.92
C TYR A 90 1.65 0.42 11.82
N ASP A 91 0.70 1.08 12.49
CA ASP A 91 0.95 2.24 13.36
C ASP A 91 0.77 1.94 14.87
N GLY A 92 0.52 0.68 15.24
CA GLY A 92 0.20 0.29 16.62
C GLY A 92 -1.30 0.18 16.91
N GLU A 93 -2.15 0.71 16.02
CA GLU A 93 -3.61 0.69 16.15
C GLU A 93 -4.32 0.20 14.89
N ARG A 94 -3.71 0.39 13.72
CA ARG A 94 -4.29 0.15 12.40
C ARG A 94 -3.24 -0.47 11.52
N ALA A 95 -3.66 -1.46 10.73
CA ALA A 95 -2.85 -2.07 9.70
C ALA A 95 -3.46 -1.80 8.32
N LYS A 96 -2.62 -1.39 7.37
CA LYS A 96 -2.95 -1.33 5.95
C LYS A 96 -2.12 -2.36 5.21
N ILE A 97 -2.78 -3.27 4.52
CA ILE A 97 -2.14 -4.31 3.70
C ILE A 97 -2.25 -3.88 2.24
N THR A 98 -1.14 -3.92 1.51
CA THR A 98 -1.12 -3.66 0.07
C THR A 98 -0.46 -4.83 -0.64
N VAL A 99 -1.22 -5.46 -1.53
CA VAL A 99 -0.74 -6.55 -2.37
C VAL A 99 -0.17 -5.96 -3.65
N VAL A 100 1.06 -6.35 -4.01
CA VAL A 100 1.79 -5.85 -5.18
C VAL A 100 2.02 -6.93 -6.24
N ASP A 101 2.03 -8.21 -5.87
CA ASP A 101 2.14 -9.32 -6.82
C ASP A 101 0.77 -9.76 -7.35
N ASP A 102 0.74 -9.99 -8.65
CA ASP A 102 -0.40 -10.47 -9.41
C ASP A 102 -0.77 -11.92 -9.07
N LYS A 103 0.10 -12.71 -8.46
CA LYS A 103 -0.20 -14.10 -8.06
C LYS A 103 -1.34 -14.23 -7.05
N PHE A 104 -1.59 -13.18 -6.27
CA PHE A 104 -2.73 -13.12 -5.35
C PHE A 104 -4.01 -12.62 -6.04
N LYS A 105 -3.94 -12.24 -7.32
CA LYS A 105 -5.13 -12.00 -8.12
C LYS A 105 -5.73 -13.36 -8.46
N SER A 106 -6.77 -13.74 -7.72
CA SER A 106 -7.56 -14.92 -8.07
C SER A 106 -8.25 -14.70 -9.42
N TYR A 107 -7.93 -15.53 -10.41
CA TYR A 107 -8.82 -15.83 -11.52
C TYR A 107 -9.56 -17.12 -11.19
N THR A 108 -10.84 -17.03 -10.84
CA THR A 108 -11.68 -18.22 -10.72
C THR A 108 -11.88 -18.83 -12.11
N LEU A 109 -11.18 -19.92 -12.40
CA LEU A 109 -11.73 -20.95 -13.30
C LEU A 109 -12.91 -21.56 -12.54
N ASN A 110 -14.09 -20.98 -12.74
CA ASN A 110 -15.33 -21.62 -12.33
C ASN A 110 -15.35 -23.01 -12.99
N GLY A 111 -15.22 -24.04 -12.15
CA GLY A 111 -15.44 -25.43 -12.50
C GLY A 111 -16.87 -25.61 -13.01
N LYS A 112 -17.00 -25.45 -14.32
CA LYS A 112 -18.00 -25.96 -15.27
C LYS A 112 -17.76 -25.12 -16.51
N GLN A 113 -17.19 -25.67 -17.57
CA GLN A 113 -17.28 -25.03 -18.88
C GLN A 113 -18.78 -24.86 -19.21
N PRO A 114 -19.29 -23.63 -19.45
CA PRO A 114 -20.47 -23.43 -20.26
C PRO A 114 -20.02 -22.86 -21.62
N PRO A 115 -20.88 -22.92 -22.65
CA PRO A 115 -20.46 -22.90 -24.04
C PRO A 115 -19.81 -21.57 -24.42
N SER A 116 -18.96 -21.65 -25.45
CA SER A 116 -18.34 -20.54 -26.17
C SER A 116 -19.27 -19.34 -26.25
N ASN A 117 -18.72 -18.15 -25.92
CA ASN A 117 -19.31 -16.84 -26.12
C ASN A 117 -20.03 -16.22 -24.90
N ARG A 118 -19.26 -15.73 -23.91
CA ARG A 118 -19.64 -14.59 -23.04
C ARG A 118 -18.40 -13.91 -22.46
N LYS A 119 -18.40 -12.57 -22.52
CA LYS A 119 -17.31 -11.66 -22.09
C LYS A 119 -16.98 -11.85 -20.61
N CYS A 120 -15.68 -11.89 -20.29
CA CYS A 120 -15.16 -11.82 -18.93
C CYS A 120 -15.67 -10.55 -18.24
N VAL A 121 -16.23 -10.69 -17.03
CA VAL A 121 -16.58 -9.56 -16.16
C VAL A 121 -15.65 -9.60 -14.95
N PRO A 122 -14.96 -8.50 -14.61
CA PRO A 122 -14.15 -8.44 -13.41
C PRO A 122 -15.05 -8.53 -12.16
N GLU A 123 -14.67 -9.41 -11.23
CA GLU A 123 -15.34 -9.56 -9.94
C GLU A 123 -14.98 -8.36 -9.05
N GLU A 124 -15.99 -7.81 -8.38
CA GLU A 124 -15.86 -6.62 -7.54
C GLU A 124 -15.02 -6.96 -6.29
N GLN A 125 -13.79 -6.45 -6.23
CA GLN A 125 -12.89 -6.64 -5.10
C GLN A 125 -13.50 -6.04 -3.85
N ARG A 126 -13.78 -6.88 -2.83
CA ARG A 126 -14.17 -6.39 -1.51
C ARG A 126 -12.93 -6.02 -0.71
N TYR A 127 -12.64 -4.73 -0.64
CA TYR A 127 -11.74 -4.18 0.36
C TYR A 127 -12.35 -4.42 1.74
N VAL A 128 -11.75 -5.31 2.53
CA VAL A 128 -12.14 -5.48 3.94
C VAL A 128 -11.48 -4.35 4.73
N SER A 129 -12.27 -3.38 5.16
CA SER A 129 -11.84 -2.46 6.22
C SER A 129 -11.63 -3.28 7.51
N VAL A 130 -10.37 -3.43 7.92
CA VAL A 130 -10.00 -4.01 9.23
C VAL A 130 -10.25 -3.05 10.39
N VAL A 131 -10.73 -1.85 10.10
CA VAL A 131 -11.16 -0.87 11.10
C VAL A 131 -12.67 -1.01 11.28
N SER A 132 -13.10 -1.30 12.51
CA SER A 132 -14.52 -1.39 12.83
C SER A 132 -15.17 0.00 12.66
N PRO A 133 -16.44 0.12 12.24
CA PRO A 133 -17.13 1.41 12.16
C PRO A 133 -17.15 2.20 13.49
N ARG A 134 -16.96 1.50 14.61
CA ARG A 134 -16.86 2.10 15.96
C ARG A 134 -15.52 2.81 16.16
N ASP A 135 -14.44 2.28 15.58
CA ASP A 135 -13.09 2.85 15.66
C ASP A 135 -12.97 4.14 14.80
N LEU A 136 -13.84 4.31 13.80
CA LEU A 136 -13.93 5.51 12.95
C LEU A 136 -14.86 6.61 13.50
N GLY A 137 -15.42 6.44 14.70
CA GLY A 137 -16.30 7.45 15.32
C GLY A 137 -17.60 7.74 14.56
N GLN A 138 -17.95 6.95 13.54
CA GLN A 138 -19.16 7.17 12.75
C GLN A 138 -20.40 6.70 13.50
N ARG A 139 -21.06 7.63 14.20
CA ARG A 139 -22.47 7.46 14.61
C ARG A 139 -23.33 7.39 13.36
N SER A 140 -23.93 6.22 13.13
CA SER A 140 -24.76 5.91 11.97
C SER A 140 -25.85 6.96 11.75
N ARG A 141 -25.72 7.75 10.68
CA ARG A 141 -26.87 8.37 10.01
C ARG A 141 -27.04 7.67 8.67
N LYS A 142 -28.14 6.92 8.55
CA LYS A 142 -28.63 6.38 7.27
C LYS A 142 -28.81 7.53 6.29
N SER A 143 -28.12 7.50 5.15
CA SER A 143 -28.56 8.24 3.97
C SER A 143 -28.20 7.49 2.68
N LYS A 144 -29.26 6.91 2.11
CA LYS A 144 -29.58 6.75 0.69
C LYS A 144 -28.44 6.50 -0.30
N SER A 145 -28.39 5.24 -0.74
CA SER A 145 -28.20 4.79 -2.13
C SER A 145 -28.23 5.92 -3.18
N GLN A 146 -27.08 6.21 -3.78
CA GLN A 146 -27.01 6.64 -5.15
C GLN A 146 -26.18 5.64 -5.95
N ASN A 147 -26.87 4.99 -6.88
CA ASN A 147 -26.31 4.26 -8.01
C ASN A 147 -25.38 5.19 -8.81
N SER A 148 -24.10 4.84 -8.91
CA SER A 148 -23.29 5.20 -10.06
C SER A 148 -22.59 3.96 -10.58
N ARG A 149 -23.14 3.43 -11.67
CA ARG A 149 -22.53 2.39 -12.50
C ARG A 149 -21.23 2.94 -13.08
N GLU A 150 -20.08 2.58 -12.52
CA GLU A 150 -18.79 2.82 -13.17
C GLU A 150 -18.52 1.71 -14.19
N LYS A 151 -18.99 1.95 -15.42
CA LYS A 151 -18.52 1.27 -16.63
C LYS A 151 -17.00 1.42 -16.72
N GLY A 152 -16.31 0.33 -17.08
CA GLY A 152 -14.88 0.32 -17.42
C GLY A 152 -14.51 1.52 -18.30
N SER A 153 -13.75 2.44 -17.71
CA SER A 153 -13.44 3.71 -18.34
C SER A 153 -12.35 3.50 -19.39
N SER A 154 -12.74 3.66 -20.65
CA SER A 154 -11.90 3.98 -21.81
C SER A 154 -11.17 5.32 -21.66
N GLY A 155 -10.92 5.78 -20.44
CA GLY A 155 -10.26 7.03 -20.13
C GLY A 155 -8.75 6.88 -20.12
N CYS A 156 -8.07 7.79 -20.80
CA CYS A 156 -6.62 7.91 -20.81
C CYS A 156 -6.05 8.51 -19.52
N THR A 157 -6.89 9.15 -18.70
CA THR A 157 -6.49 9.75 -17.43
C THR A 157 -6.57 8.74 -16.28
N LYS A 158 -5.49 8.62 -15.51
CA LYS A 158 -5.45 7.94 -14.20
C LYS A 158 -5.07 8.96 -13.12
N HIS A 159 -5.23 8.62 -11.85
CA HIS A 159 -4.71 9.44 -10.75
C HIS A 159 -3.60 8.68 -10.04
N GLN A 160 -2.49 9.35 -9.77
CA GLN A 160 -1.33 8.74 -9.14
C GLN A 160 -0.57 9.77 -8.29
N THR A 161 -0.15 9.35 -7.09
CA THR A 161 0.76 10.10 -6.23
C THR A 161 2.03 10.43 -7.00
N GLN A 162 2.41 11.72 -6.99
CA GLN A 162 3.63 12.21 -7.61
C GLN A 162 4.68 12.51 -6.55
N TYR A 163 5.94 12.51 -6.96
CA TYR A 163 7.02 12.94 -6.11
C TYR A 163 8.00 13.85 -6.86
N GLN A 164 8.74 14.65 -6.10
CA GLN A 164 9.83 15.47 -6.61
C GLN A 164 11.01 15.43 -5.63
N GLU A 165 12.22 15.34 -6.18
CA GLU A 165 13.46 15.49 -5.41
C GLU A 165 13.82 16.97 -5.27
N ASP A 166 14.16 17.38 -4.05
CA ASP A 166 14.57 18.75 -3.72
C ASP A 166 15.77 18.70 -2.77
N GLY A 167 16.97 18.75 -3.34
CA GLY A 167 18.23 18.62 -2.61
C GLY A 167 18.32 17.29 -1.85
N ASN A 168 18.30 17.34 -0.52
CA ASN A 168 18.39 16.17 0.35
C ASN A 168 17.01 15.64 0.82
N GLN A 169 15.92 16.11 0.22
CA GLN A 169 14.56 15.70 0.56
C GLN A 169 13.81 15.19 -0.67
N VAL A 170 12.85 14.31 -0.43
CA VAL A 170 11.88 13.86 -1.44
C VAL A 170 10.49 14.25 -0.95
N CYS A 171 9.73 14.94 -1.81
CA CYS A 171 8.42 15.47 -1.51
C CYS A 171 7.34 14.74 -2.31
N PHE A 172 6.41 14.09 -1.61
CA PHE A 172 5.31 13.32 -2.17
C PHE A 172 4.00 14.12 -2.11
N SER A 173 3.21 14.13 -3.19
CA SER A 173 1.88 14.75 -3.17
C SER A 173 0.99 14.10 -2.12
N THR A 174 0.33 14.89 -1.27
CA THR A 174 -0.57 14.32 -0.25
C THR A 174 -1.80 13.65 -0.86
N HIS A 175 -2.19 14.06 -2.07
CA HIS A 175 -3.29 13.48 -2.82
C HIS A 175 -2.82 13.09 -4.23
N PRO A 176 -3.32 11.97 -4.80
CA PRO A 176 -3.00 11.56 -6.16
C PRO A 176 -3.34 12.64 -7.20
N LEU A 177 -2.41 12.93 -8.11
CA LEU A 177 -2.59 13.90 -9.19
C LEU A 177 -3.01 13.20 -10.48
N PRO A 178 -3.79 13.86 -11.37
CA PRO A 178 -4.12 13.27 -12.65
C PRO A 178 -2.85 13.07 -13.48
N THR A 179 -2.70 11.91 -14.10
CA THR A 179 -1.61 11.56 -15.01
C THR A 179 -2.17 10.79 -16.19
N CYS A 180 -1.44 10.78 -17.31
CA CYS A 180 -1.82 10.00 -18.47
C CYS A 180 -1.32 8.56 -18.32
N LYS A 181 -2.11 7.60 -18.80
CA LYS A 181 -1.64 6.23 -19.01
C LYS A 181 -0.48 6.22 -20.01
N SER A 182 0.39 5.23 -19.93
CA SER A 182 1.61 5.13 -20.76
C SER A 182 1.35 5.17 -22.27
N SER A 183 0.17 4.73 -22.71
CA SER A 183 -0.26 4.75 -24.11
C SER A 183 -0.89 6.08 -24.56
N CYS A 184 -1.04 7.05 -23.67
CA CYS A 184 -1.75 8.31 -23.93
C CYS A 184 -0.84 9.52 -23.63
N ARG A 185 -1.21 10.70 -24.14
CA ARG A 185 -0.48 11.95 -23.95
C ARG A 185 -1.38 13.03 -23.39
N ALA A 186 -0.78 14.00 -22.70
CA ALA A 186 -1.49 15.17 -22.21
C ALA A 186 -1.84 16.10 -23.38
N LYS A 187 -3.11 16.45 -23.53
CA LYS A 187 -3.55 17.44 -24.53
C LYS A 187 -3.21 18.87 -24.10
N SER A 188 -3.33 19.14 -22.81
CA SER A 188 -2.92 20.39 -22.18
C SER A 188 -2.57 20.13 -20.71
N THR A 189 -1.60 20.89 -20.20
CA THR A 189 -1.25 20.91 -18.77
C THR A 189 -1.71 22.21 -18.13
N THR A 190 -1.89 22.17 -16.81
CA THR A 190 -2.14 23.34 -16.00
C THR A 190 -1.26 23.27 -14.76
N SER A 191 -0.64 24.39 -14.42
CA SER A 191 0.15 24.51 -13.20
C SER A 191 -0.76 24.53 -11.99
N LYS A 192 -0.54 23.62 -11.04
CA LYS A 192 -1.27 23.57 -9.77
C LYS A 192 -0.29 23.61 -8.60
N SER A 193 -0.63 24.44 -7.62
CA SER A 193 0.00 24.42 -6.30
C SER A 193 -0.51 23.20 -5.53
N VAL A 194 0.36 22.21 -5.33
CA VAL A 194 0.01 20.92 -4.71
C VAL A 194 0.64 20.81 -3.33
N PRO A 195 -0.15 20.49 -2.29
CA PRO A 195 0.39 20.20 -0.96
C PRO A 195 1.20 18.90 -0.97
N VAL A 196 2.40 18.94 -0.41
CA VAL A 196 3.33 17.80 -0.37
C VAL A 196 3.77 17.46 1.04
N HIS A 197 4.03 16.17 1.25
CA HIS A 197 4.71 15.62 2.42
C HIS A 197 6.18 15.36 2.05
N CYS A 198 7.11 16.05 2.70
CA CYS A 198 8.54 15.92 2.42
C CYS A 198 9.23 15.11 3.51
N ILE A 199 10.12 14.22 3.11
CA ILE A 199 10.96 13.41 4.00
C ILE A 199 12.41 13.49 3.53
N GLU A 200 13.36 13.21 4.43
CA GLU A 200 14.77 13.09 4.04
C GLU A 200 14.95 11.97 3.01
N LYS A 201 15.92 12.15 2.09
CA LYS A 201 16.27 11.12 1.11
C LYS A 201 16.95 9.95 1.82
N ASN A 202 16.15 8.94 2.15
CA ASN A 202 16.55 7.71 2.83
C ASN A 202 15.98 6.49 2.12
N ASN A 203 16.23 5.29 2.67
CA ASN A 203 15.75 4.03 2.11
C ASN A 203 14.21 3.98 1.94
N VAL A 204 13.46 4.66 2.82
CA VAL A 204 11.99 4.75 2.72
C VAL A 204 11.57 5.63 1.55
N ALA A 205 12.21 6.79 1.38
CA ALA A 205 11.96 7.68 0.24
C ALA A 205 12.23 6.96 -1.08
N GLU A 206 13.38 6.28 -1.20
CA GLU A 206 13.75 5.50 -2.38
C GLU A 206 12.76 4.37 -2.66
N LEU A 207 12.30 3.70 -1.62
CA LEU A 207 11.31 2.64 -1.74
C LEU A 207 9.97 3.16 -2.27
N TRP A 208 9.46 4.27 -1.71
CA TRP A 208 8.22 4.88 -2.20
C TRP A 208 8.35 5.38 -3.64
N MET A 209 9.48 5.97 -4.01
CA MET A 209 9.77 6.37 -5.40
C MET A 209 9.67 5.15 -6.33
N LYS A 210 10.40 4.07 -6.03
CA LYS A 210 10.38 2.82 -6.83
C LYS A 210 8.97 2.23 -6.95
N GLN A 211 8.17 2.27 -5.88
CA GLN A 211 6.78 1.78 -5.91
C GLN A 211 5.90 2.66 -6.79
N ILE A 212 6.03 3.98 -6.70
CA ILE A 212 5.30 4.93 -7.55
C ILE A 212 5.70 4.74 -9.02
N ASP A 213 6.98 4.56 -9.33
CA ASP A 213 7.46 4.30 -10.68
C ASP A 213 6.87 3.02 -11.28
N LYS A 214 6.68 1.99 -10.45
CA LYS A 214 5.99 0.74 -10.82
C LYS A 214 4.46 0.87 -10.94
N GLY A 215 3.89 2.05 -10.69
CA GLY A 215 2.45 2.30 -10.83
C GLY A 215 1.65 2.24 -9.53
N ALA A 216 2.31 2.03 -8.38
CA ALA A 216 1.62 2.08 -7.09
C ALA A 216 1.11 3.51 -6.81
N ASN A 217 0.05 3.59 -6.00
CA ASN A 217 -0.58 4.84 -5.62
C ASN A 217 -0.69 4.95 -4.08
N PRO A 218 0.44 5.10 -3.36
CA PRO A 218 0.45 5.26 -1.91
C PRO A 218 -0.35 6.51 -1.50
N ASP A 219 -1.07 6.39 -0.38
CA ASP A 219 -1.94 7.44 0.14
C ASP A 219 -1.23 8.22 1.25
N PHE A 220 -0.98 9.50 0.99
CA PHE A 220 -0.31 10.43 1.90
C PHE A 220 -1.29 11.46 2.51
N SER A 221 -2.61 11.26 2.36
CA SER A 221 -3.63 12.22 2.81
C SER A 221 -3.64 12.44 4.34
N LEU A 222 -3.18 11.44 5.10
CA LEU A 222 -3.06 11.50 6.55
C LEU A 222 -1.70 12.02 7.03
N LYS A 223 -0.79 12.36 6.10
CA LYS A 223 0.56 12.82 6.43
C LYS A 223 0.61 14.35 6.51
N THR A 224 1.55 14.86 7.29
CA THR A 224 1.72 16.31 7.48
C THR A 224 2.12 16.98 6.16
N VAL A 225 1.38 18.02 5.79
CA VAL A 225 1.73 18.91 4.68
C VAL A 225 2.90 19.78 5.13
N HIS A 226 4.02 19.72 4.41
CA HIS A 226 5.22 20.51 4.72
C HIS A 226 5.26 21.82 3.93
N LYS A 227 4.97 21.73 2.63
CA LYS A 227 4.95 22.89 1.72
C LYS A 227 4.03 22.61 0.54
N ASN A 228 3.85 23.62 -0.31
CA ASN A 228 3.20 23.47 -1.60
C ASN A 228 4.25 23.56 -2.72
N ILE A 229 4.12 22.71 -3.73
CA ILE A 229 5.01 22.67 -4.90
C ILE A 229 4.14 22.84 -6.16
N GLN A 230 4.66 23.55 -7.16
CA GLN A 230 3.99 23.67 -8.45
C GLN A 230 4.19 22.41 -9.29
N TYR A 231 3.09 21.76 -9.67
CA TYR A 231 3.06 20.63 -10.57
C TYR A 231 2.36 21.00 -11.88
N GLU A 232 2.94 20.59 -13.00
CA GLU A 232 2.26 20.59 -14.29
C GLU A 232 1.39 19.35 -14.41
N VAL A 233 0.08 19.52 -14.24
CA VAL A 233 -0.86 18.39 -14.30
C VAL A 233 -1.69 18.41 -15.58
N PRO A 234 -1.94 17.27 -16.23
CA PRO A 234 -2.78 17.18 -17.41
C PRO A 234 -4.23 17.56 -17.08
N GLN A 235 -4.82 18.45 -17.88
CA GLN A 235 -6.26 18.70 -17.83
C GLN A 235 -7.05 17.57 -18.51
N ARG A 236 -6.48 16.99 -19.58
CA ARG A 236 -7.03 15.84 -20.32
C ARG A 236 -5.90 15.02 -20.93
N CYS A 237 -6.13 13.71 -21.03
CA CYS A 237 -5.25 12.76 -21.70
C CYS A 237 -5.98 12.13 -22.89
N GLU A 238 -5.27 11.91 -24.00
CA GLU A 238 -5.77 11.25 -25.23
C GLU A 238 -4.72 10.35 -25.88
#